data_AF-A0A1X1Q9D7-F1
#
_entry.id   AF-A0A1X1Q9D7-F1
#
_cell.length_a   1.000
_cell.length_b   1.000
_cell.length_c   1.000
_cell.angle_alpha   90.00
_cell.angle_beta   90.00
_cell.angle_gamma   90.00
#
_symmetry.space_group_name_H-M   'P 1'
#
loop_
_entity.id
_entity.type
_entity.pdbx_description
1 polymer ?
#
loop_
_entity_poly.entity_id
_entity_poly.type
_entity_poly.pdbx_seq_one_letter_code
_entity_poly.pdbx_strand_id
1 'polypeptide(L)' 'MANEIKVGKNESIDSALRRFKRMSQKAGTIAEVRKREHYEKPSVRRKKKSEAARKRKFRA' A
#
# COMPACT_ATOMS: atom_id res chain seq x y z
N MET A 1 -1.93 3.02 -12.90
CA MET A 1 -0.56 2.59 -13.26
C MET A 1 -0.37 1.21 -12.68
N ALA A 2 -0.51 0.17 -13.52
CA ALA A 2 -0.53 -1.22 -13.09
C ALA A 2 0.87 -1.67 -12.61
N ASN A 3 0.91 -2.42 -11.50
CA ASN A 3 2.12 -3.09 -11.02
C ASN A 3 2.35 -4.33 -11.89
N GLU A 4 3.03 -4.19 -13.03
CA GLU A 4 3.39 -5.33 -13.88
C GLU A 4 4.57 -6.10 -13.28
N ILE A 5 4.48 -7.44 -13.26
CA ILE A 5 5.57 -8.32 -12.87
C ILE A 5 5.83 -9.31 -13.99
N LYS A 6 7.04 -9.21 -14.57
CA LYS A 6 7.53 -10.18 -15.54
C LYS A 6 8.10 -11.37 -14.78
N VAL A 7 7.54 -12.56 -15.02
CA VAL A 7 7.97 -13.81 -14.40
C VAL A 7 9.11 -14.40 -15.21
N GLY A 8 10.21 -14.77 -14.55
CA GLY A 8 11.36 -15.41 -15.20
C GLY A 8 11.10 -16.90 -15.49
N LYS A 9 11.81 -17.46 -16.48
CA LYS A 9 11.64 -18.86 -16.93
C LYS A 9 11.89 -19.93 -15.84
N ASN A 10 12.61 -19.58 -14.76
CA ASN A 10 12.96 -20.47 -13.64
C ASN A 10 12.31 -20.04 -12.30
N GLU A 11 11.17 -19.37 -12.33
CA GLU A 11 10.46 -18.99 -11.11
C GLU A 11 9.24 -19.84 -10.84
N SER A 12 9.07 -20.25 -9.58
CA SER A 12 7.80 -20.75 -9.10
C SER A 12 6.77 -19.62 -9.05
N ILE A 13 5.54 -19.94 -9.45
CA ILE A 13 4.37 -19.06 -9.45
C ILE A 13 4.20 -18.37 -8.08
N ASP A 14 4.45 -19.09 -6.98
CA ASP A 14 4.32 -18.55 -5.62
C ASP A 14 5.31 -17.43 -5.31
N SER A 15 6.53 -17.51 -5.86
CA SER A 15 7.53 -16.44 -5.71
C SER A 15 7.08 -15.17 -6.41
N ALA A 16 6.55 -15.30 -7.62
CA ALA A 16 5.99 -14.18 -8.38
C ALA A 16 4.80 -13.54 -7.66
N LEU A 17 3.88 -14.34 -7.13
CA LEU A 17 2.73 -13.85 -6.34
C LEU A 17 3.17 -13.12 -5.07
N ARG A 18 4.21 -13.61 -4.38
CA ARG A 18 4.73 -12.96 -3.17
C ARG A 18 5.37 -11.61 -3.47
N ARG A 19 6.04 -11.47 -4.63
CA ARG A 19 6.55 -10.16 -5.08
C ARG A 19 5.41 -9.23 -5.48
N PHE A 20 4.41 -9.74 -6.20
CA PHE A 20 3.23 -8.97 -6.57
C PHE A 20 2.53 -8.39 -5.35
N LYS A 21 2.30 -9.22 -4.33
CA LYS A 21 1.71 -8.78 -3.07
C LYS A 21 2.54 -7.69 -2.39
N ARG A 22 3.87 -7.85 -2.33
CA ARG A 22 4.77 -6.83 -1.76
C ARG A 22 4.76 -5.51 -2.57
N MET A 23 4.78 -5.58 -3.90
CA MET A 23 4.71 -4.41 -4.76
C MET A 23 3.39 -3.68 -4.62
N SER A 24 2.27 -4.40 -4.61
CA SER A 24 0.94 -3.83 -4.40
C SER A 24 0.75 -3.23 -2.99
N GLN A 25 1.38 -3.81 -1.98
CA GLN A 25 1.44 -3.22 -0.63
C GLN A 25 2.30 -1.94 -0.60
N LYS A 26 3.46 -1.95 -1.25
CA LYS A 26 4.37 -0.78 -1.32
C LYS A 26 3.76 0.37 -2.11
N ALA A 27 3.06 0.06 -3.21
CA ALA A 27 2.33 1.04 -4.01
C ALA A 27 1.19 1.69 -3.22
N GLY A 28 0.69 1.04 -2.16
CA GLY A 28 -0.34 1.60 -1.31
C GLY A 28 -1.72 1.68 -1.97
N THR A 29 -1.92 1.05 -3.12
CA THR A 29 -3.15 1.11 -3.94
C THR A 29 -4.39 0.71 -3.12
N ILE A 30 -4.29 -0.36 -2.34
CA ILE A 30 -5.38 -0.83 -1.47
C ILE A 30 -5.67 0.17 -0.34
N ALA A 31 -4.63 0.80 0.23
CA ALA A 31 -4.80 1.80 1.28
C ALA A 31 -5.42 3.10 0.74
N GLU A 32 -5.13 3.44 -0.51
CA GLU A 32 -5.70 4.60 -1.18
C GLU A 32 -7.18 4.40 -1.50
N VAL A 33 -7.57 3.22 -2.01
CA VAL A 33 -8.99 2.88 -2.25
C VAL A 33 -9.77 3.01 -0.94
N ARG A 34 -9.30 2.40 0.15
CA ARG A 34 -9.95 2.49 1.47
C ARG A 34 -10.10 3.92 2.00
N LYS A 35 -9.12 4.78 1.71
CA LYS A 35 -9.17 6.19 2.10
C LYS A 35 -10.18 7.01 1.28
N ARG A 36 -10.48 6.56 0.07
CA ARG A 36 -11.41 7.22 -0.87
C ARG A 36 -12.83 6.64 -0.83
N GLU A 37 -13.06 5.53 -0.13
CA GLU A 37 -14.38 4.89 0.01
C GLU A 37 -15.46 5.83 0.53
N HIS A 38 -15.12 6.74 1.44
CA HIS A 38 -16.04 7.72 2.00
C HIS A 38 -15.39 9.11 2.06
N TYR A 39 -16.22 10.15 1.91
CA TYR A 39 -15.76 11.51 2.12
C TYR A 39 -15.35 11.71 3.57
N GLU A 40 -14.18 12.30 3.75
CA GLU A 40 -13.65 12.63 5.05
C GLU A 40 -13.26 14.10 5.06
N LYS A 41 -13.78 14.85 6.05
CA LYS A 41 -13.55 16.29 6.18
C LYS A 41 -12.03 16.58 6.20
N PRO A 42 -11.55 17.66 5.55
CA PRO A 42 -10.12 17.96 5.48
C PRO A 42 -9.39 17.97 6.83
N SER A 43 -10.06 18.42 7.89
CA SER A 43 -9.51 18.41 9.27
C SER A 43 -9.22 16.98 9.77
N VAL A 44 -10.16 16.05 9.56
CA VAL A 44 -10.02 14.65 9.99
C VAL A 44 -8.91 13.96 9.17
N ARG A 45 -8.84 14.22 7.86
CA ARG A 45 -7.74 13.74 7.00
C ARG A 45 -6.37 14.21 7.49
N ARG A 46 -6.24 15.48 7.89
CA ARG A 46 -5.00 16.05 8.45
C ARG A 46 -4.63 15.39 9.78
N LYS A 47 -5.60 15.20 10.68
CA LYS A 47 -5.42 14.51 11.96
C LYS A 47 -4.94 13.08 11.76
N LYS A 48 -5.65 12.27 10.95
CA LYS A 48 -5.24 10.88 10.63
C LYS A 48 -3.85 10.79 9.99
N LYS A 49 -3.48 11.74 9.14
CA LYS A 49 -2.11 11.80 8.55
C LYS A 49 -1.05 12.01 9.64
N SER A 50 -1.28 12.93 10.57
CA SER A 50 -0.33 13.20 11.67
C SER A 50 -0.19 12.01 12.62
N GLU A 51 -1.30 11.33 12.96
CA GLU A 51 -1.30 10.13 13.80
C GLU A 51 -0.57 8.98 13.12
N ALA A 52 -0.80 8.76 11.83
CA ALA A 52 -0.09 7.74 11.06
C ALA A 52 1.42 8.00 11.00
N ALA A 53 1.84 9.26 10.87
CA ALA A 53 3.25 9.64 10.89
C ALA A 53 3.89 9.39 12.26
N ARG A 54 3.22 9.77 13.36
CA ARG A 54 3.67 9.47 14.73
C ARG A 54 3.80 7.97 14.95
N LYS A 55 2.78 7.19 14.59
CA LYS A 55 2.79 5.72 14.71
C LYS A 55 3.96 5.10 13.94
N ARG A 56 4.35 5.62 12.77
CA ARG A 56 5.55 5.14 12.04
C ARG A 56 6.85 5.49 12.77
N LYS A 57 6.95 6.70 13.33
CA LYS A 57 8.15 7.16 14.04
C LYS A 57 8.46 6.31 15.30
N PHE A 58 7.43 5.86 16.01
CA PHE A 58 7.58 5.07 17.24
C PHE A 58 7.63 3.54 17.01
N ARG A 59 7.52 3.07 15.75
CA ARG A 59 7.54 1.64 15.41
C ARG A 59 8.86 1.19 14.75
N ALA A 60 9.80 2.12 14.57
CA ALA A 60 11.18 1.86 14.21
C ALA A 60 11.97 1.50 15.47
#